data_AF-A0A542W2S8-F1
#
_entry.id   AF-A0A542W2S8-F1
#
_cell.length_a   1.000
_cell.length_b   1.000
_cell.length_c   1.000
_cell.angle_alpha   90.00
_cell.angle_beta   90.00
_cell.angle_gamma   90.00
#
_symmetry.space_group_name_H-M   'P 1'
#
loop_
_entity.id
_entity.type
_entity.pdbx_description
1 polymer ?
#
loop_
_entity_poly.entity_id
_entity_poly.type
_entity_poly.pdbx_seq_one_letter_code
_entity_poly.pdbx_strand_id
1 'polypeptide(L)'
;MHSRTISPWLLWRISQGAVLLSLVPVSEVWAEEPPKLIKEMVTKALTLDDPKTVKAIVLIAKKTVPDSAGEIDAMVADYNTKVEAREAEKKRKELRQVADSSMFQNWTGSVELGGAKMTGNTRQSAIYGAVALERNGINWTHTIKARTDFQSTYGVTSAERFTASYQPHYKFDERLYLYGLALYERDMFLGYRTRITGGSGIGYKVFDQPNLSLAVEGGPAYRHTIFIDTSRPDGRRIRDTAAMRGSFTTKWIVSPLLTVSEDSSIFFESKDITASSTTALETKLIGNLSTKLSFSVYYEKDVSASKQPIDTTSRITFSYALGKKKK
;
A
#
# COMPACT_ATOMS: atom_id res chain seq x y z
N MET A 1 -23.09 -8.78 68.07
CA MET A 1 -22.10 -8.98 69.15
C MET A 1 -20.92 -8.05 68.90
N HIS A 2 -20.75 -7.09 69.82
CA HIS A 2 -19.55 -6.34 70.19
C HIS A 2 -18.78 -5.50 69.15
N SER A 3 -19.07 -4.20 69.24
CA SER A 3 -18.22 -3.03 68.97
C SER A 3 -16.95 -2.98 69.84
N ARG A 4 -15.86 -2.38 69.33
CA ARG A 4 -14.85 -1.57 70.07
C ARG A 4 -14.19 -0.57 69.09
N THR A 5 -14.48 0.74 69.14
CA THR A 5 -13.88 1.83 69.96
C THR A 5 -12.38 2.06 69.69
N ILE A 6 -12.00 3.12 68.94
CA ILE A 6 -11.61 4.50 69.35
C ILE A 6 -10.19 4.59 69.94
N SER A 7 -9.29 5.20 69.14
CA SER A 7 -8.20 6.22 69.37
C SER A 7 -7.44 6.31 70.71
N PRO A 8 -6.53 7.29 70.97
CA PRO A 8 -5.65 8.16 70.14
C PRO A 8 -4.17 8.12 70.63
N TRP A 9 -3.34 9.08 70.19
CA TRP A 9 -2.00 9.49 70.70
C TRP A 9 -0.75 8.96 69.99
N LEU A 10 -0.27 9.72 69.00
CA LEU A 10 1.13 10.21 69.03
C LEU A 10 1.22 11.56 68.27
N LEU A 11 0.98 12.63 69.02
CA LEU A 11 1.57 13.97 68.79
C LEU A 11 3.11 13.79 68.89
N TRP A 12 4.02 14.55 68.31
CA TRP A 12 4.06 15.91 67.81
C TRP A 12 5.46 16.05 67.18
N ARG A 13 5.60 16.69 66.02
CA ARG A 13 6.72 17.61 65.78
C ARG A 13 6.36 18.54 64.63
N ILE A 14 5.90 19.70 65.05
CA ILE A 14 5.81 20.92 64.26
C ILE A 14 7.24 21.29 63.84
N SER A 15 7.47 21.41 62.54
CA SER A 15 8.58 22.18 61.97
C SER A 15 7.98 23.02 60.86
N GLN A 16 8.12 24.33 61.02
CA GLN A 16 7.55 25.34 60.16
C GLN A 16 8.16 25.27 58.76
N GLY A 17 7.41 24.71 57.81
CA GLY A 17 7.66 24.91 56.38
C GLY A 17 6.89 26.12 55.92
N ALA A 18 7.55 27.28 55.87
CA ALA A 18 7.00 28.47 55.27
C ALA A 18 6.55 28.17 53.82
N VAL A 19 5.25 28.32 53.55
CA VAL A 19 4.72 28.35 52.18
C VAL A 19 5.17 29.68 51.60
N LEU A 20 6.34 29.69 50.96
CA LEU A 20 6.69 30.71 49.98
C LEU A 20 5.74 30.51 48.80
N LEU A 21 4.64 31.28 48.79
CA LEU A 21 3.96 31.62 47.55
C LEU A 21 5.00 32.37 46.69
N SER A 22 5.73 31.63 45.87
CA SER A 22 6.39 32.22 44.71
C SER A 22 5.27 32.68 43.79
N LEU A 23 4.90 33.96 43.90
CA LEU A 23 4.41 34.73 42.78
C LEU A 23 5.47 34.62 41.69
N VAL A 24 5.36 33.60 40.84
CA VAL A 24 6.00 33.63 39.53
C VAL A 24 5.25 34.74 38.80
N PRO A 25 5.88 35.87 38.47
CA PRO A 25 5.23 36.81 37.58
C PRO A 25 4.93 36.04 36.31
N VAL A 26 3.65 35.90 35.99
CA VAL A 26 3.26 35.63 34.61
C VAL A 26 3.75 36.87 33.88
N SER A 27 4.95 36.78 33.30
CA SER A 27 5.34 37.72 32.27
C SER A 27 4.29 37.54 31.19
N GLU A 28 3.35 38.47 31.12
CA GLU A 28 2.70 38.78 29.86
C GLU A 28 3.86 38.99 28.89
N VAL A 29 4.16 37.98 28.08
CA VAL A 29 4.97 38.17 26.89
C VAL A 29 4.08 39.08 26.06
N TRP A 30 4.40 40.37 26.03
CA TRP A 30 3.76 41.31 25.14
C TRP A 30 4.07 40.80 23.75
N ALA A 31 3.12 40.09 23.15
CA ALA A 31 3.24 39.67 21.76
C ALA A 31 3.32 40.97 20.96
N GLU A 32 4.48 41.22 20.35
CA GLU A 32 4.71 42.45 19.64
C GLU A 32 3.83 42.44 18.39
N GLU A 33 3.06 43.50 18.13
CA GLU A 33 2.19 43.55 16.95
C GLU A 33 3.04 43.33 15.68
N PRO A 34 2.66 42.42 14.77
CA PRO A 34 3.44 42.16 13.58
C PRO A 34 3.54 43.45 12.75
N PRO A 35 4.72 43.73 12.18
CA PRO A 35 4.92 44.89 11.31
C PRO A 35 3.81 44.99 10.25
N LYS A 36 3.32 46.22 9.98
CA LYS A 36 2.19 46.48 9.07
C LYS A 36 2.27 45.71 7.75
N LEU A 37 3.47 45.62 7.17
CA LEU A 37 3.71 44.89 5.93
C LEU A 37 3.35 43.40 6.03
N ILE A 38 3.72 42.75 7.14
CA ILE A 38 3.44 41.32 7.39
C ILE A 38 1.93 41.13 7.63
N LYS A 39 1.30 42.03 8.39
CA LYS A 39 -0.14 42.03 8.62
C LYS A 39 -0.93 42.15 7.31
N GLU A 40 -0.51 43.06 6.41
CA GLU A 40 -1.11 43.22 5.09
C GLU A 40 -0.88 42.01 4.18
N MET A 41 0.32 41.42 4.20
CA MET A 41 0.63 40.20 3.44
C MET A 41 -0.22 39.02 3.88
N VAL A 42 -0.34 38.77 5.18
CA VAL A 42 -1.20 37.70 5.73
C VAL A 42 -2.66 37.98 5.39
N THR A 43 -3.13 39.21 5.53
CA THR A 43 -4.52 39.58 5.20
C THR A 43 -4.83 39.36 3.70
N LYS A 44 -3.94 39.79 2.80
CA LYS A 44 -4.08 39.53 1.36
C LYS A 44 -4.06 38.03 1.05
N ALA A 45 -3.21 37.26 1.72
CA ALA A 45 -3.18 35.81 1.59
C ALA A 45 -4.53 35.18 1.98
N LEU A 46 -5.14 35.63 3.08
CA LEU A 46 -6.46 35.16 3.52
C LEU A 46 -7.56 35.47 2.49
N THR A 47 -7.48 36.61 1.79
CA THR A 47 -8.45 36.95 0.73
C THR A 47 -8.34 36.06 -0.52
N LEU A 48 -7.16 35.47 -0.76
CA LEU A 48 -6.93 34.57 -1.90
C LEU A 48 -7.58 33.18 -1.70
N ASP A 49 -7.95 32.82 -0.45
CA ASP A 49 -8.54 31.53 -0.05
C ASP A 49 -7.78 30.30 -0.61
N ASP A 50 -6.46 30.40 -0.77
CA ASP A 50 -5.59 29.28 -1.14
C ASP A 50 -4.78 28.78 0.07
N PRO A 51 -5.10 27.59 0.62
CA PRO A 51 -4.43 27.06 1.80
C PRO A 51 -2.91 26.92 1.65
N LYS A 52 -2.41 26.65 0.44
CA LYS A 52 -0.97 26.51 0.18
C LYS A 52 -0.27 27.86 0.28
N THR A 53 -0.83 28.89 -0.35
CA THR A 53 -0.31 30.25 -0.31
C THR A 53 -0.38 30.85 1.09
N VAL A 54 -1.50 30.66 1.80
CA VAL A 54 -1.65 31.11 3.19
C VAL A 54 -0.60 30.43 4.09
N LYS A 55 -0.45 29.11 4.01
CA LYS A 55 0.54 28.37 4.82
C LYS A 55 1.98 28.79 4.51
N ALA A 56 2.31 29.07 3.25
CA ALA A 56 3.64 29.54 2.86
C ALA A 56 3.94 30.95 3.40
N ILE A 57 2.99 31.88 3.27
CA ILE A 57 3.14 33.26 3.76
C ILE A 57 3.21 33.30 5.28
N VAL A 58 2.39 32.50 5.98
CA VAL A 58 2.43 32.38 7.44
C VAL A 58 3.77 31.79 7.91
N LEU A 59 4.28 30.77 7.24
CA LEU A 59 5.60 30.18 7.56
C LEU A 59 6.72 31.22 7.39
N ILE A 60 6.68 32.02 6.32
CA ILE A 60 7.65 33.10 6.08
C ILE A 60 7.50 34.16 7.17
N ALA A 61 6.28 34.64 7.43
CA ALA A 61 5.98 35.66 8.43
C ALA A 61 6.49 35.28 9.84
N LYS A 62 6.25 34.03 10.27
CA LYS A 62 6.72 33.51 11.57
C LYS A 62 8.24 33.36 11.64
N LYS A 63 8.92 33.11 10.51
CA LYS A 63 10.39 33.07 10.45
C LYS A 63 11.02 34.45 10.43
N THR A 64 10.36 35.42 9.81
CA THR A 64 10.84 36.80 9.71
C THR A 64 10.64 37.55 11.03
N VAL A 65 9.54 37.31 11.75
CA VAL A 65 9.24 37.94 13.03
C VAL A 65 8.77 36.89 14.05
N PRO A 66 9.71 36.22 14.73
CA PRO A 66 9.41 35.18 15.72
C PRO A 66 8.59 35.71 16.91
N ASP A 67 8.84 36.96 17.31
CA ASP A 67 8.22 37.58 18.48
C ASP A 67 6.72 37.86 18.28
N SER A 68 6.27 37.98 17.03
CA SER A 68 4.85 38.18 16.65
C SER A 68 4.15 36.87 16.21
N ALA A 69 4.78 35.71 16.40
CA ALA A 69 4.25 34.44 15.91
C ALA A 69 2.85 34.11 16.46
N GLY A 70 2.58 34.46 17.73
CA GLY A 70 1.28 34.24 18.37
C GLY A 70 0.14 35.05 17.76
N GLU A 71 0.40 36.31 17.38
CA GLU A 71 -0.60 37.15 16.70
C GLU A 71 -0.85 36.70 15.27
N ILE A 72 0.21 36.28 14.56
CA ILE A 72 0.08 35.71 13.21
C ILE A 72 -0.77 34.43 13.25
N ASP A 73 -0.59 33.57 14.26
CA ASP A 73 -1.42 32.39 14.47
C ASP A 73 -2.88 32.76 14.78
N ALA A 74 -3.12 33.79 15.61
CA ALA A 74 -4.45 34.30 15.90
C ALA A 74 -5.17 34.85 14.65
N MET A 75 -4.44 35.56 13.77
CA MET A 75 -4.99 36.07 12.51
C MET A 75 -5.48 34.97 11.56
N VAL A 76 -4.86 33.79 11.62
CA VAL A 76 -5.13 32.68 10.69
C VAL A 76 -5.99 31.59 11.36
N ALA A 77 -6.27 31.69 12.67
CA ALA A 77 -7.01 30.69 13.43
C ALA A 77 -8.43 30.43 12.87
N ASP A 78 -9.19 31.49 12.57
CA ASP A 78 -10.52 31.36 11.95
C ASP A 78 -10.44 30.72 10.54
N TYR A 79 -9.43 31.10 9.77
CA TYR A 79 -9.18 30.53 8.45
C TYR A 79 -8.84 29.04 8.53
N ASN A 80 -7.90 28.66 9.40
CA ASN A 80 -7.52 27.25 9.63
C ASN A 80 -8.73 26.43 10.09
N THR A 81 -9.52 26.95 11.02
CA THR A 81 -10.76 26.29 11.48
C THR A 81 -11.75 26.07 10.34
N LYS A 82 -11.92 27.06 9.45
CA LYS A 82 -12.77 26.93 8.25
C LYS A 82 -12.21 25.92 7.25
N VAL A 83 -10.90 25.91 7.03
CA VAL A 83 -10.24 24.92 6.16
C VAL A 83 -10.42 23.52 6.71
N GLU A 84 -10.14 23.30 8.00
CA GLU A 84 -10.35 22.03 8.70
C GLU A 84 -11.80 21.57 8.64
N ALA A 85 -12.76 22.48 8.84
CA ALA A 85 -14.19 22.18 8.72
C ALA A 85 -14.57 21.77 7.29
N ARG A 86 -14.08 22.47 6.26
CA ARG A 86 -14.30 22.14 4.84
C ARG A 86 -13.68 20.79 4.48
N GLU A 87 -12.47 20.51 4.96
CA GLU A 87 -11.79 19.22 4.75
C GLU A 87 -12.53 18.09 5.46
N ALA A 88 -12.98 18.30 6.70
CA ALA A 88 -13.78 17.34 7.44
C ALA A 88 -15.15 17.09 6.78
N GLU A 89 -15.77 18.11 6.20
CA GLU A 89 -17.01 17.96 5.43
C GLU A 89 -16.77 17.19 4.11
N LYS A 90 -15.70 17.51 3.38
CA LYS A 90 -15.29 16.74 2.17
C LYS A 90 -15.05 15.28 2.52
N LYS A 91 -14.26 15.00 3.55
CA LYS A 91 -13.99 13.65 4.05
C LYS A 91 -15.28 12.95 4.45
N ARG A 92 -16.20 13.61 5.16
CA ARG A 92 -17.53 13.06 5.49
C ARG A 92 -18.37 12.76 4.25
N LYS A 93 -18.37 13.62 3.25
CA LYS A 93 -19.08 13.39 1.97
C LYS A 93 -18.49 12.20 1.21
N GLU A 94 -17.17 12.09 1.15
CA GLU A 94 -16.49 10.95 0.53
C GLU A 94 -16.79 9.65 1.26
N LEU A 95 -16.72 9.65 2.59
CA LEU A 95 -17.07 8.49 3.42
C LEU A 95 -18.53 8.07 3.21
N ARG A 96 -19.48 9.01 3.11
CA ARG A 96 -20.88 8.71 2.78
C ARG A 96 -21.02 8.11 1.39
N GLN A 97 -20.38 8.69 0.37
CA GLN A 97 -20.40 8.13 -0.99
C GLN A 97 -19.85 6.71 -1.05
N VAL A 98 -18.80 6.40 -0.28
CA VAL A 98 -18.24 5.05 -0.21
C VAL A 98 -19.14 4.13 0.62
N ALA A 99 -19.77 4.61 1.70
CA ALA A 99 -20.72 3.84 2.50
C ALA A 99 -21.98 3.45 1.71
N ASP A 100 -22.51 4.37 0.90
CA ASP A 100 -23.69 4.17 0.08
C ASP A 100 -23.39 3.35 -1.19
N SER A 101 -22.12 3.07 -1.47
CA SER A 101 -21.71 2.35 -2.66
C SER A 101 -21.97 0.84 -2.55
N SER A 102 -22.63 0.30 -3.57
CA SER A 102 -22.87 -1.15 -3.71
C SER A 102 -21.56 -1.94 -3.81
N MET A 103 -21.62 -3.25 -3.54
CA MET A 103 -20.51 -4.20 -3.72
C MET A 103 -19.89 -4.20 -5.13
N PHE A 104 -20.65 -3.78 -6.14
CA PHE A 104 -20.19 -3.69 -7.54
C PHE A 104 -19.69 -2.30 -7.95
N GLN A 105 -19.71 -1.31 -7.04
CA GLN A 105 -19.22 0.05 -7.28
C GLN A 105 -17.83 0.26 -6.67
N ASN A 106 -17.16 1.34 -7.09
CA ASN A 106 -15.80 1.75 -6.67
C ASN A 106 -14.68 0.79 -7.06
N TRP A 107 -14.89 0.02 -8.14
CA TRP A 107 -13.83 -0.75 -8.77
C TRP A 107 -13.04 0.11 -9.75
N THR A 108 -11.72 0.09 -9.59
CA THR A 108 -10.75 0.55 -10.57
C THR A 108 -9.91 -0.65 -11.00
N GLY A 109 -9.28 -0.59 -12.17
CA GLY A 109 -8.48 -1.72 -12.58
C GLY A 109 -7.71 -1.51 -13.88
N SER A 110 -7.15 -2.60 -14.37
CA SER A 110 -6.52 -2.67 -15.67
C SER A 110 -6.70 -4.04 -16.30
N VAL A 111 -6.78 -4.07 -17.62
CA VAL A 111 -6.72 -5.29 -18.44
C VAL A 111 -5.48 -5.20 -19.31
N GLU A 112 -4.65 -6.23 -19.25
CA GLU A 112 -3.41 -6.35 -20.03
C GLU A 112 -3.58 -7.46 -21.07
N LEU A 113 -3.16 -7.20 -22.30
CA LEU A 113 -3.04 -8.19 -23.37
C LEU A 113 -1.70 -8.04 -24.07
N GLY A 114 -1.04 -9.16 -24.37
CA GLY A 114 0.20 -9.19 -25.12
C GLY A 114 0.36 -10.47 -25.91
N GLY A 115 1.30 -10.48 -26.84
CA GLY A 115 1.61 -11.64 -27.64
C GLY A 115 3.01 -11.59 -28.22
N ALA A 116 3.56 -12.75 -28.53
CA ALA A 116 4.85 -12.90 -29.20
C ALA A 116 4.76 -14.00 -30.24
N LYS A 117 5.51 -13.84 -31.34
CA LYS A 117 5.65 -14.84 -32.40
C LYS A 117 7.11 -14.87 -32.84
N MET A 118 7.72 -16.05 -32.77
CA MET A 118 9.11 -16.28 -33.13
C MET A 118 9.17 -17.34 -34.25
N THR A 119 9.96 -17.07 -35.27
CA THR A 119 10.13 -17.92 -36.45
C THR A 119 11.61 -18.09 -36.78
N GLY A 120 11.97 -19.17 -37.45
CA GLY A 120 13.35 -19.52 -37.80
C GLY A 120 13.58 -21.00 -37.54
N ASN A 121 14.72 -21.35 -36.94
CA ASN A 121 15.05 -22.73 -36.54
C ASN A 121 14.02 -23.31 -35.56
N THR A 122 13.40 -22.46 -34.74
CA THR A 122 12.30 -22.83 -33.84
C THR A 122 11.10 -21.91 -34.09
N ARG A 123 9.90 -22.50 -34.12
CA ARG A 123 8.64 -21.77 -34.24
C ARG A 123 7.96 -21.72 -32.87
N GLN A 124 7.83 -20.53 -32.31
CA GLN A 124 7.17 -20.32 -31.02
C GLN A 124 6.12 -19.22 -31.13
N SER A 125 5.06 -19.35 -30.34
CA SER A 125 4.07 -18.29 -30.13
C SER A 125 3.69 -18.23 -28.67
N ALA A 126 3.42 -17.03 -28.18
CA ALA A 126 2.97 -16.80 -26.81
C ALA A 126 1.85 -15.78 -26.79
N ILE A 127 0.91 -15.96 -25.86
CA ILE A 127 -0.20 -15.05 -25.57
C ILE A 127 -0.20 -14.81 -24.06
N TYR A 128 -0.34 -13.54 -23.70
CA TYR A 128 -0.36 -13.09 -22.31
C TYR A 128 -1.65 -12.32 -22.07
N GLY A 129 -2.32 -12.62 -20.95
CA GLY A 129 -3.49 -11.88 -20.49
C GLY A 129 -3.39 -11.64 -19.00
N ALA A 130 -3.74 -10.44 -18.54
CA ALA A 130 -3.87 -10.16 -17.12
C ALA A 130 -5.02 -9.21 -16.83
N VAL A 131 -5.58 -9.34 -15.64
CA VAL A 131 -6.61 -8.45 -15.10
C VAL A 131 -6.21 -8.10 -13.68
N ALA A 132 -6.24 -6.82 -13.34
CA ALA A 132 -6.06 -6.33 -11.99
C ALA A 132 -7.24 -5.43 -11.64
N LEU A 133 -7.92 -5.72 -10.54
CA LEU A 133 -9.07 -4.97 -10.06
C LEU A 133 -8.82 -4.60 -8.60
N GLU A 134 -9.10 -3.35 -8.25
CA GLU A 134 -8.99 -2.82 -6.90
C GLU A 134 -10.27 -2.08 -6.53
N ARG A 135 -10.86 -2.44 -5.39
CA ARG A 135 -11.99 -1.73 -4.80
C ARG A 135 -11.55 -1.04 -3.52
N ASN A 136 -11.69 0.27 -3.50
CA ASN A 136 -11.42 1.07 -2.30
C ASN A 136 -12.72 1.34 -1.53
N GLY A 137 -12.81 0.74 -0.34
CA GLY A 137 -13.80 1.03 0.68
C GLY A 137 -13.25 1.98 1.76
N ILE A 138 -14.04 2.18 2.82
CA ILE A 138 -13.68 3.07 3.94
C ILE A 138 -12.48 2.51 4.70
N ASN A 139 -12.61 1.31 5.27
CA ASN A 139 -11.52 0.62 5.96
C ASN A 139 -10.97 -0.57 5.17
N TRP A 140 -11.69 -1.03 4.13
CA TRP A 140 -11.32 -2.20 3.36
C TRP A 140 -10.87 -1.81 1.96
N THR A 141 -9.73 -2.31 1.52
CA THR A 141 -9.35 -2.33 0.10
C THR A 141 -9.33 -3.79 -0.37
N HIS A 142 -9.94 -4.08 -1.50
CA HIS A 142 -9.97 -5.43 -2.07
C HIS A 142 -9.19 -5.45 -3.37
N THR A 143 -8.17 -6.28 -3.45
CA THR A 143 -7.34 -6.46 -4.65
C THR A 143 -7.61 -7.83 -5.24
N ILE A 144 -7.96 -7.88 -6.53
CA ILE A 144 -8.10 -9.11 -7.31
C ILE A 144 -7.13 -9.03 -8.49
N LYS A 145 -6.25 -10.02 -8.64
CA LYS A 145 -5.36 -10.12 -9.79
C LYS A 145 -5.53 -11.49 -10.44
N ALA A 146 -5.66 -11.56 -11.75
CA ALA A 146 -5.64 -12.81 -12.52
C ALA A 146 -4.67 -12.67 -13.70
N ARG A 147 -3.92 -13.71 -14.02
CA ARG A 147 -2.98 -13.75 -15.13
C ARG A 147 -3.02 -15.10 -15.81
N THR A 148 -2.87 -15.10 -17.12
CA THR A 148 -2.71 -16.30 -17.94
C THR A 148 -1.59 -16.08 -18.94
N ASP A 149 -0.70 -17.06 -19.02
CA ASP A 149 0.39 -17.10 -20.00
C ASP A 149 0.30 -18.45 -20.73
N PHE A 150 0.15 -18.38 -22.06
CA PHE A 150 0.15 -19.56 -22.92
C PHE A 150 1.28 -19.45 -23.92
N GLN A 151 2.11 -20.49 -24.01
CA GLN A 151 3.18 -20.59 -24.99
C GLN A 151 3.09 -21.93 -25.71
N SER A 152 3.36 -21.92 -27.00
CA SER A 152 3.42 -23.12 -27.84
C SER A 152 4.68 -23.13 -28.69
N THR A 153 5.29 -24.29 -28.83
CA THR A 153 6.43 -24.55 -29.71
C THR A 153 6.00 -25.57 -30.78
N TYR A 154 6.14 -25.24 -32.06
CA TYR A 154 5.63 -26.03 -33.19
C TYR A 154 4.16 -26.47 -33.08
N GLY A 155 3.30 -25.63 -32.47
CA GLY A 155 1.87 -25.92 -32.28
C GLY A 155 1.54 -26.83 -31.09
N VAL A 156 2.56 -27.31 -30.37
CA VAL A 156 2.38 -28.04 -29.10
C VAL A 156 2.55 -27.08 -27.94
N THR A 157 1.62 -27.09 -26.99
CA THR A 157 1.69 -26.26 -25.77
C THR A 157 2.98 -26.57 -25.01
N SER A 158 3.85 -25.58 -24.89
CA SER A 158 5.14 -25.68 -24.21
C SER A 158 5.13 -25.07 -22.82
N ALA A 159 4.30 -24.05 -22.58
CA ALA A 159 4.04 -23.52 -21.25
C ALA A 159 2.58 -23.11 -21.09
N GLU A 160 1.98 -23.48 -19.97
CA GLU A 160 0.64 -23.07 -19.55
C GLU A 160 0.74 -22.64 -18.09
N ARG A 161 0.56 -21.33 -17.86
CA ARG A 161 0.56 -20.74 -16.52
C ARG A 161 -0.70 -19.94 -16.30
N PHE A 162 -1.34 -20.17 -15.18
CA PHE A 162 -2.50 -19.41 -14.72
C PHE A 162 -2.34 -19.06 -13.25
N THR A 163 -2.53 -17.79 -12.90
CA THR A 163 -2.54 -17.33 -11.52
C THR A 163 -3.78 -16.50 -11.24
N ALA A 164 -4.37 -16.66 -10.07
CA ALA A 164 -5.47 -15.85 -9.59
C ALA A 164 -5.28 -15.57 -8.11
N SER A 165 -5.42 -14.33 -7.69
CA SER A 165 -5.25 -13.93 -6.30
C SER A 165 -6.33 -12.96 -5.86
N TYR A 166 -6.70 -13.08 -4.60
CA TYR A 166 -7.57 -12.17 -3.88
C TYR A 166 -6.90 -11.77 -2.57
N GLN A 167 -6.77 -10.46 -2.35
CA GLN A 167 -6.12 -9.89 -1.18
C GLN A 167 -6.99 -8.77 -0.61
N PRO A 168 -7.76 -9.05 0.45
CA PRO A 168 -8.41 -8.01 1.23
C PRO A 168 -7.41 -7.36 2.21
N HIS A 169 -7.43 -6.04 2.27
CA HIS A 169 -6.63 -5.21 3.17
C HIS A 169 -7.55 -4.45 4.11
N TYR A 170 -7.34 -4.57 5.42
CA TYR A 170 -8.04 -3.80 6.44
C TYR A 170 -7.12 -2.74 7.04
N LYS A 171 -7.45 -1.47 6.82
CA LYS A 171 -6.67 -0.33 7.31
C LYS A 171 -6.98 -0.09 8.78
N PHE A 172 -5.97 -0.20 9.64
CA PHE A 172 -6.05 0.21 11.05
C PHE A 172 -5.69 1.68 11.21
N ASP A 173 -4.67 2.11 10.46
CA ASP A 173 -4.13 3.47 10.44
C ASP A 173 -3.78 3.85 8.99
N GLU A 174 -3.25 5.05 8.76
CA GLU A 174 -2.85 5.53 7.44
C GLU A 174 -1.76 4.64 6.79
N ARG A 175 -0.87 4.07 7.61
CA ARG A 175 0.27 3.26 7.18
C ARG A 175 0.19 1.78 7.53
N LEU A 176 -0.47 1.42 8.62
CA LEU A 176 -0.56 0.04 9.12
C LEU A 176 -1.88 -0.62 8.74
N TYR A 177 -1.81 -1.83 8.20
CA TYR A 177 -2.99 -2.59 7.78
C TYR A 177 -2.82 -4.09 8.02
N LEU A 178 -3.94 -4.80 8.17
CA LEU A 178 -4.01 -6.26 8.07
C LEU A 178 -4.24 -6.65 6.62
N TYR A 179 -3.70 -7.78 6.19
CA TYR A 179 -4.05 -8.37 4.90
C TYR A 179 -4.45 -9.84 5.03
N GLY A 180 -5.32 -10.29 4.13
CA GLY A 180 -5.54 -11.69 3.82
C GLY A 180 -5.01 -12.02 2.43
N LEU A 181 -4.73 -13.29 2.17
CA LEU A 181 -4.26 -13.78 0.88
C LEU A 181 -4.96 -15.09 0.54
N ALA A 182 -5.59 -15.14 -0.63
CA ALA A 182 -5.93 -16.36 -1.33
C ALA A 182 -5.27 -16.31 -2.71
N LEU A 183 -4.44 -17.30 -3.02
CA LEU A 183 -3.69 -17.37 -4.28
C LEU A 183 -3.81 -18.79 -4.85
N TYR A 184 -4.27 -18.86 -6.10
CA TYR A 184 -4.33 -20.06 -6.92
C TYR A 184 -3.27 -19.94 -8.02
N GLU A 185 -2.49 -21.00 -8.19
CA GLU A 185 -1.46 -21.10 -9.22
C GLU A 185 -1.58 -22.45 -9.93
N ARG A 186 -1.43 -22.42 -11.25
CA ARG A 186 -1.24 -23.60 -12.09
C ARG A 186 -0.08 -23.28 -13.01
N ASP A 187 0.94 -24.11 -12.99
CA ASP A 187 2.14 -23.91 -13.82
C ASP A 187 2.70 -25.27 -14.23
N MET A 188 2.33 -25.72 -15.42
CA MET A 188 2.76 -27.02 -15.92
C MET A 188 4.27 -27.03 -16.25
N PHE A 189 4.86 -25.85 -16.48
CA PHE A 189 6.28 -25.70 -16.78
C PHE A 189 7.14 -25.84 -15.52
N LEU A 190 6.73 -25.26 -14.39
CA LEU A 190 7.38 -25.48 -13.09
C LEU A 190 7.06 -26.84 -12.46
N GLY A 191 6.05 -27.55 -13.00
CA GLY A 191 5.65 -28.88 -12.52
C GLY A 191 4.56 -28.85 -11.45
N TYR A 192 3.90 -27.71 -11.27
CA TYR A 192 2.69 -27.60 -10.44
C TYR A 192 1.47 -27.87 -11.29
N ARG A 193 0.75 -28.95 -10.99
CA ARG A 193 -0.61 -29.11 -11.52
C ARG A 193 -1.52 -28.04 -10.92
N THR A 194 -1.41 -27.84 -9.61
CA THR A 194 -2.21 -26.87 -8.86
C THR A 194 -1.50 -26.52 -7.57
N ARG A 195 -1.53 -25.25 -7.17
CA ARG A 195 -1.07 -24.78 -5.87
C ARG A 195 -2.07 -23.75 -5.34
N ILE A 196 -2.54 -23.96 -4.12
CA ILE A 196 -3.44 -23.06 -3.42
C ILE A 196 -2.70 -22.56 -2.19
N THR A 197 -2.60 -21.25 -2.06
CA THR A 197 -1.97 -20.57 -0.93
C THR A 197 -3.01 -19.74 -0.20
N GLY A 198 -3.19 -20.01 1.08
CA GLY A 198 -3.98 -19.20 1.99
C GLY A 198 -3.06 -18.54 3.01
N GLY A 199 -3.23 -17.26 3.30
CA GLY A 199 -2.38 -16.57 4.26
C GLY A 199 -3.01 -15.32 4.83
N SER A 200 -2.39 -14.78 5.86
CA SER A 200 -2.75 -13.50 6.43
C SER A 200 -1.53 -12.87 7.08
N GLY A 201 -1.58 -11.57 7.33
CA GLY A 201 -0.48 -10.90 8.01
C GLY A 201 -0.71 -9.41 8.15
N ILE A 202 0.38 -8.73 8.46
CA ILE A 202 0.40 -7.27 8.58
C ILE A 202 1.19 -6.66 7.43
N GLY A 203 0.79 -5.47 7.03
CA GLY A 203 1.50 -4.66 6.06
C GLY A 203 1.71 -3.25 6.56
N TYR A 204 2.81 -2.66 6.11
CA TYR A 204 3.22 -1.31 6.47
C TYR A 204 3.61 -0.54 5.21
N LYS A 205 2.98 0.62 5.02
CA LYS A 205 3.37 1.57 3.98
C LYS A 205 4.57 2.39 4.45
N VAL A 206 5.74 2.06 3.93
CA VAL A 206 7.00 2.78 4.22
C VAL A 206 6.98 4.14 3.55
N PHE A 207 6.53 4.20 2.30
CA PHE A 207 6.27 5.43 1.56
C PHE A 207 4.84 5.44 1.04
N ASP A 208 4.14 6.56 1.25
CA ASP A 208 2.79 6.80 0.72
C ASP A 208 2.70 8.26 0.25
N GLN A 209 3.36 8.54 -0.86
CA GLN A 209 3.36 9.85 -1.53
C GLN A 209 2.66 9.74 -2.89
N PRO A 210 2.12 10.84 -3.44
CA PRO A 210 1.41 10.82 -4.72
C PRO A 210 2.21 10.23 -5.89
N ASN A 211 3.54 10.36 -5.86
CA ASN A 211 4.46 9.88 -6.88
C ASN A 211 5.25 8.63 -6.47
N LEU A 212 5.27 8.25 -5.20
CA LEU A 212 6.06 7.11 -4.71
C LEU A 212 5.30 6.39 -3.59
N SER A 213 4.99 5.13 -3.82
CA SER A 213 4.50 4.22 -2.78
C SER A 213 5.42 3.01 -2.64
N LEU A 214 5.63 2.60 -1.39
CA LEU A 214 6.32 1.37 -1.01
C LEU A 214 5.56 0.75 0.15
N ALA A 215 5.11 -0.48 -0.03
CA ALA A 215 4.50 -1.28 1.01
C ALA A 215 5.31 -2.56 1.22
N VAL A 216 5.44 -2.98 2.47
CA VAL A 216 6.00 -4.27 2.87
C VAL A 216 4.95 -5.03 3.65
N GLU A 217 4.86 -6.32 3.39
CA GLU A 217 3.91 -7.23 4.04
C GLU A 217 4.65 -8.46 4.55
N GLY A 218 4.21 -8.96 5.70
CA GLY A 218 4.75 -10.17 6.32
C GLY A 218 3.68 -10.94 7.06
N GLY A 219 3.71 -12.27 6.97
CA GLY A 219 2.79 -13.09 7.75
C GLY A 219 2.83 -14.59 7.44
N PRO A 220 2.14 -15.39 8.26
CA PRO A 220 2.01 -16.83 8.02
C PRO A 220 1.15 -17.13 6.78
N ALA A 221 1.50 -18.22 6.12
CA ALA A 221 0.77 -18.79 5.00
C ALA A 221 0.73 -20.32 5.11
N TYR A 222 -0.22 -20.90 4.42
CA TYR A 222 -0.39 -22.33 4.23
C TYR A 222 -0.52 -22.61 2.74
N ARG A 223 0.22 -23.60 2.25
CA ARG A 223 0.29 -23.96 0.83
C ARG A 223 -0.11 -25.41 0.65
N HIS A 224 -1.11 -25.64 -0.17
CA HIS A 224 -1.49 -26.95 -0.67
C HIS A 224 -1.02 -27.07 -2.12
N THR A 225 -0.03 -27.91 -2.39
CA THR A 225 0.57 -28.08 -3.72
C THR A 225 0.37 -29.50 -4.24
N ILE A 226 -0.17 -29.60 -5.44
CA ILE A 226 -0.24 -30.83 -6.24
C ILE A 226 0.80 -30.72 -7.36
N PHE A 227 1.90 -31.44 -7.19
CA PHE A 227 2.97 -31.56 -8.17
C PHE A 227 2.63 -32.62 -9.22
N ILE A 228 3.15 -32.43 -10.43
CA ILE A 228 3.19 -33.43 -11.49
C ILE A 228 4.34 -34.39 -11.18
N ASP A 229 4.03 -35.68 -11.00
CA ASP A 229 5.02 -36.71 -10.69
C ASP A 229 4.72 -37.99 -11.47
N THR A 230 5.40 -38.17 -12.60
CA THR A 230 5.20 -39.31 -13.50
C THR A 230 5.73 -40.64 -12.95
N SER A 231 6.43 -40.62 -11.81
CA SER A 231 6.87 -41.85 -11.13
C SER A 231 5.76 -42.51 -10.30
N ARG A 232 4.64 -41.81 -10.06
CA ARG A 232 3.52 -42.29 -9.26
C ARG A 232 2.37 -42.82 -10.11
N PRO A 233 1.60 -43.82 -9.64
CA PRO A 233 0.47 -44.40 -10.40
C PRO A 233 -0.61 -43.39 -10.78
N ASP A 234 -0.85 -42.39 -9.95
CA ASP A 234 -1.84 -41.32 -10.15
C ASP A 234 -1.25 -40.06 -10.83
N GLY A 235 0.06 -40.07 -11.11
CA GLY A 235 0.79 -38.96 -11.71
C GLY A 235 0.94 -37.73 -10.80
N ARG A 236 0.66 -37.85 -9.49
CA ARG A 236 0.48 -36.69 -8.59
C ARG A 236 1.23 -36.86 -7.28
N ARG A 237 1.88 -35.79 -6.83
CA ARG A 237 2.45 -35.69 -5.49
C ARG A 237 1.83 -34.51 -4.76
N ILE A 238 1.09 -34.81 -3.70
CA ILE A 238 0.46 -33.79 -2.84
C ILE A 238 1.44 -33.42 -1.72
N ARG A 239 1.52 -32.12 -1.42
CA ARG A 239 2.25 -31.58 -0.28
C ARG A 239 1.47 -30.44 0.34
N ASP A 240 1.36 -30.51 1.65
CA ASP A 240 0.81 -29.47 2.50
C ASP A 240 1.94 -28.89 3.34
N THR A 241 2.12 -27.57 3.29
CA THR A 241 3.22 -26.89 3.99
C THR A 241 2.76 -25.59 4.63
N ALA A 242 3.18 -25.39 5.87
CA ALA A 242 3.18 -24.08 6.50
C ALA A 242 4.36 -23.27 5.93
N ALA A 243 4.10 -21.99 5.66
CA ALA A 243 5.06 -21.07 5.09
C ALA A 243 5.03 -19.72 5.84
N MET A 244 6.14 -18.99 5.79
CA MET A 244 6.17 -17.56 6.09
C MET A 244 6.29 -16.79 4.79
N ARG A 245 5.40 -15.82 4.57
CA ARG A 245 5.43 -14.92 3.42
C ARG A 245 6.06 -13.59 3.81
N GLY A 246 6.99 -13.13 3.01
CA GLY A 246 7.39 -11.73 2.94
C GLY A 246 7.10 -11.18 1.54
N SER A 247 6.64 -9.94 1.43
CA SER A 247 6.54 -9.28 0.13
C SER A 247 6.77 -7.79 0.26
N PHE A 248 7.18 -7.18 -0.85
CA PHE A 248 7.16 -5.74 -0.98
C PHE A 248 6.65 -5.34 -2.35
N THR A 249 5.96 -4.20 -2.38
CA THR A 249 5.40 -3.64 -3.60
C THR A 249 5.74 -2.16 -3.65
N THR A 250 6.35 -1.75 -4.76
CA THR A 250 6.73 -0.37 -5.02
C THR A 250 6.06 0.12 -6.28
N LYS A 251 5.60 1.37 -6.26
CA LYS A 251 5.16 2.08 -7.45
C LYS A 251 5.73 3.49 -7.44
N TRP A 252 6.44 3.83 -8.50
CA TRP A 252 7.10 5.11 -8.67
C TRP A 252 6.66 5.76 -9.98
N ILE A 253 5.97 6.89 -9.86
CA ILE A 253 5.56 7.73 -10.98
C ILE A 253 6.72 8.69 -11.25
N VAL A 254 7.58 8.31 -12.19
CA VAL A 254 8.76 9.09 -12.59
C VAL A 254 8.32 10.35 -13.34
N SER A 255 7.31 10.22 -14.21
CA SER A 255 6.72 11.32 -14.95
C SER A 255 5.23 11.03 -15.24
N PRO A 256 4.44 12.01 -15.74
CA PRO A 256 3.05 11.76 -16.13
C PRO A 256 2.88 10.67 -17.19
N LEU A 257 3.96 10.33 -17.92
CA LEU A 257 3.98 9.31 -18.96
C LEU A 257 4.64 8.01 -18.52
N LEU A 258 5.43 8.00 -17.44
CA LEU A 258 6.29 6.87 -17.07
C LEU A 258 6.07 6.45 -15.62
N THR A 259 5.67 5.20 -15.42
CA THR A 259 5.54 4.57 -14.10
C THR A 259 6.42 3.33 -14.03
N VAL A 260 7.22 3.23 -12.98
CA VAL A 260 8.00 2.03 -12.62
C VAL A 260 7.28 1.34 -11.48
N SER A 261 7.20 0.02 -11.53
CA SER A 261 6.64 -0.80 -10.44
C SER A 261 7.50 -2.03 -10.19
N GLU A 262 7.53 -2.46 -8.95
CA GLU A 262 8.22 -3.67 -8.50
C GLU A 262 7.27 -4.43 -7.57
N ASP A 263 7.01 -5.70 -7.86
CA ASP A 263 6.21 -6.61 -7.04
C ASP A 263 7.07 -7.84 -6.74
N SER A 264 7.47 -7.99 -5.49
CA SER A 264 8.38 -9.02 -5.03
C SER A 264 7.80 -9.77 -3.84
N SER A 265 7.92 -11.09 -3.86
CA SER A 265 7.43 -11.96 -2.78
C SER A 265 8.32 -13.17 -2.56
N ILE A 266 8.37 -13.64 -1.33
CA ILE A 266 9.13 -14.80 -0.90
C ILE A 266 8.30 -15.64 0.07
N PHE A 267 8.31 -16.95 -0.12
CA PHE A 267 7.71 -17.94 0.74
C PHE A 267 8.82 -18.82 1.31
N PHE A 268 8.97 -18.79 2.63
CA PHE A 268 9.87 -19.67 3.36
C PHE A 268 9.08 -20.84 3.92
N GLU A 269 9.39 -22.06 3.47
CA GLU A 269 8.83 -23.30 3.98
C GLU A 269 9.89 -24.11 4.71
N SER A 270 9.48 -25.16 5.44
CA SER A 270 10.40 -25.98 6.23
C SER A 270 11.48 -26.68 5.39
N LYS A 271 11.17 -26.99 4.12
CA LYS A 271 12.08 -27.73 3.21
C LYS A 271 12.25 -27.04 1.84
N ASP A 272 11.58 -25.92 1.64
CA ASP A 272 11.46 -25.28 0.34
C ASP A 272 11.50 -23.75 0.47
N ILE A 273 11.81 -23.09 -0.64
CA ILE A 273 11.77 -21.64 -0.74
C ILE A 273 11.33 -21.27 -2.14
N THR A 274 10.31 -20.42 -2.22
CA THR A 274 9.84 -19.83 -3.46
C THR A 274 10.08 -18.33 -3.40
N ALA A 275 10.67 -17.76 -4.43
CA ALA A 275 10.79 -16.31 -4.59
C ALA A 275 10.29 -15.88 -5.96
N SER A 276 9.66 -14.72 -6.01
CA SER A 276 9.21 -14.08 -7.24
C SER A 276 9.51 -12.59 -7.18
N SER A 277 10.05 -12.04 -8.26
CA SER A 277 10.20 -10.59 -8.44
C SER A 277 9.70 -10.23 -9.83
N THR A 278 8.94 -9.15 -9.94
CA THR A 278 8.48 -8.61 -11.21
C THR A 278 8.67 -7.11 -11.23
N THR A 279 9.61 -6.69 -12.05
CA THR A 279 9.82 -5.28 -12.40
C THR A 279 9.02 -4.95 -13.64
N ALA A 280 8.27 -3.85 -13.62
CA ALA A 280 7.55 -3.38 -14.79
C ALA A 280 7.70 -1.87 -15.02
N LEU A 281 7.88 -1.52 -16.29
CA LEU A 281 7.89 -0.17 -16.82
C LEU A 281 6.62 0.04 -17.63
N GLU A 282 5.78 0.96 -17.19
CA GLU A 282 4.53 1.33 -17.87
C GLU A 282 4.66 2.73 -18.47
N THR A 283 4.43 2.84 -19.77
CA THR A 283 4.41 4.09 -20.52
C THR A 283 2.99 4.39 -21.00
N LYS A 284 2.46 5.55 -20.61
CA LYS A 284 1.15 6.00 -21.07
C LYS A 284 1.20 6.39 -22.55
N LEU A 285 0.29 5.84 -23.36
CA LEU A 285 0.17 6.15 -24.77
C LEU A 285 -0.91 7.20 -25.02
N ILE A 286 -2.18 6.82 -24.89
CA ILE A 286 -3.32 7.69 -25.18
C ILE A 286 -4.50 7.34 -24.28
N GLY A 287 -5.13 8.36 -23.70
CA GLY A 287 -6.28 8.18 -22.81
C GLY A 287 -5.96 7.23 -21.65
N ASN A 288 -6.60 6.05 -21.66
CA ASN A 288 -6.43 4.98 -20.67
C ASN A 288 -5.55 3.82 -21.16
N LEU A 289 -4.96 3.93 -22.36
CA LEU A 289 -4.08 2.92 -22.95
C LEU A 289 -2.62 3.22 -22.59
N SER A 290 -1.92 2.20 -22.12
CA SER A 290 -0.49 2.21 -21.80
C SER A 290 0.20 0.99 -22.44
N THR A 291 1.50 1.10 -22.70
CA THR A 291 2.37 -0.05 -22.97
C THR A 291 3.08 -0.43 -21.68
N LYS A 292 3.19 -1.72 -21.39
CA LYS A 292 3.88 -2.24 -20.21
C LYS A 292 4.93 -3.27 -20.62
N LEU A 293 6.17 -2.95 -20.28
CA LEU A 293 7.32 -3.85 -20.35
C LEU A 293 7.51 -4.45 -18.96
N SER A 294 7.55 -5.78 -18.84
CA SER A 294 7.77 -6.43 -17.54
C SER A 294 8.84 -7.51 -17.63
N PHE A 295 9.69 -7.57 -16.62
CA PHE A 295 10.68 -8.61 -16.41
C PHE A 295 10.37 -9.32 -15.09
N SER A 296 10.09 -10.62 -15.17
CA SER A 296 9.80 -11.44 -14.00
C SER A 296 10.92 -12.47 -13.79
N VAL A 297 11.33 -12.65 -12.53
CA VAL A 297 12.22 -13.71 -12.08
C VAL A 297 11.46 -14.56 -11.08
N TYR A 298 11.45 -15.88 -11.30
CA TYR A 298 10.88 -16.87 -10.40
C TYR A 298 11.98 -17.83 -9.97
N TYR A 299 12.00 -18.14 -8.68
CA TYR A 299 12.90 -19.10 -8.08
C TYR A 299 12.10 -20.11 -7.29
N GLU A 300 12.36 -21.40 -7.52
CA GLU A 300 11.89 -22.49 -6.69
C GLU A 300 13.06 -23.43 -6.39
N LYS A 301 13.21 -23.79 -5.12
CA LYS A 301 14.21 -24.78 -4.70
C LYS A 301 13.79 -26.22 -5.02
N ASP A 302 12.54 -26.62 -4.77
CA ASP A 302 12.06 -28.00 -5.03
C ASP A 302 11.57 -28.20 -6.48
N VAL A 303 12.48 -28.03 -7.44
CA VAL A 303 12.24 -28.40 -8.85
C VAL A 303 12.66 -29.84 -9.14
N SER A 304 12.00 -30.48 -10.11
CA SER A 304 12.40 -31.81 -10.58
C SER A 304 13.83 -31.81 -11.13
N ALA A 305 14.55 -32.92 -11.01
CA ALA A 305 15.98 -33.03 -11.38
C ALA A 305 16.33 -32.60 -12.82
N SER A 306 15.36 -32.61 -13.75
CA SER A 306 15.52 -32.17 -15.14
C SER A 306 15.23 -30.68 -15.39
N LYS A 307 14.91 -29.88 -14.36
CA LYS A 307 14.52 -28.48 -14.48
C LYS A 307 15.50 -27.56 -13.75
N GLN A 308 15.61 -26.33 -14.25
CA GLN A 308 16.37 -25.29 -13.57
C GLN A 308 15.53 -24.65 -12.46
N PRO A 309 16.15 -24.23 -11.34
CA PRO A 309 15.44 -23.63 -10.22
C PRO A 309 15.07 -22.16 -10.45
N ILE A 310 15.65 -21.51 -11.47
CA ILE A 310 15.40 -20.10 -11.81
C ILE A 310 14.76 -20.03 -13.19
N ASP A 311 13.62 -19.35 -13.27
CA ASP A 311 12.95 -19.00 -14.51
C ASP A 311 12.88 -17.48 -14.66
N THR A 312 13.12 -16.99 -15.88
CA THR A 312 13.01 -15.57 -16.21
C THR A 312 12.02 -15.37 -17.35
N THR A 313 11.26 -14.28 -17.31
CA THR A 313 10.28 -14.00 -18.37
C THR A 313 10.19 -12.50 -18.65
N SER A 314 10.45 -12.13 -19.90
CA SER A 314 10.25 -10.78 -20.42
C SER A 314 8.93 -10.71 -21.18
N ARG A 315 8.11 -9.70 -20.90
CA ARG A 315 6.83 -9.49 -21.59
C ARG A 315 6.69 -8.06 -22.06
N ILE A 316 6.05 -7.90 -23.21
CA ILE A 316 5.54 -6.63 -23.72
C ILE A 316 4.03 -6.79 -23.83
N THR A 317 3.29 -5.90 -23.18
CA THR A 317 1.82 -5.95 -23.12
C THR A 317 1.25 -4.55 -23.31
N PHE A 318 0.02 -4.49 -23.81
CA PHE A 318 -0.79 -3.29 -23.80
C PHE A 318 -1.77 -3.38 -22.64
N SER A 319 -1.82 -2.33 -21.82
CA SER A 319 -2.66 -2.23 -20.64
C SER A 319 -3.72 -1.15 -20.86
N TYR A 320 -4.98 -1.48 -20.57
CA TYR A 320 -6.09 -0.54 -20.58
C TYR A 320 -6.62 -0.33 -19.16
N ALA A 321 -6.60 0.90 -18.67
CA ALA A 321 -7.11 1.24 -17.35
C ALA A 321 -8.64 1.34 -17.34
N LEU A 322 -9.27 0.61 -16.41
CA LEU A 322 -10.70 0.59 -16.14
C LEU A 322 -11.05 1.47 -14.93
N GLY A 323 -12.17 2.18 -15.03
CA GLY A 323 -12.67 3.08 -13.99
C GLY A 323 -11.95 4.44 -13.97
N LYS A 324 -12.62 5.48 -13.44
CA LYS A 324 -12.00 6.79 -13.26
C LYS A 324 -11.03 6.72 -12.09
N LYS A 325 -9.71 6.82 -12.35
CA LYS A 325 -8.77 7.28 -11.31
C LYS A 325 -9.21 8.70 -10.92
N LYS A 326 -9.86 8.86 -9.76
CA LYS A 326 -10.11 10.20 -9.21
C LYS A 326 -8.73 10.83 -9.00
N LYS A 327 -8.51 11.98 -9.64
CA LYS A 327 -7.34 12.83 -9.45
C LYS A 327 -7.37 13.46 -8.07
#